data_AF-A0A401Q2H0-F1
#
_entry.id   AF-A0A401Q2H0-F1
#
_cell.length_a   1.000
_cell.length_b   1.000
_cell.length_c   1.000
_cell.angle_alpha   90.00
_cell.angle_beta   90.00
_cell.angle_gamma   90.00
#
_symmetry.space_group_name_H-M   'P 1'
#
loop_
_entity.id
_entity.type
_entity.pdbx_description
1 polymer ?
#
loop_
_entity_poly.entity_id
_entity_poly.type
_entity_poly.pdbx_seq_one_letter_code
_entity_poly.pdbx_strand_id
1 'polypeptide(L)'
;MCINTEWGAFGDDGSLDNFRTSYDKEVDAGSINPGKQLFEKMISGFYLGELVRIILVKIIRHGILFNGTVSSKLLTKGAIDIIDVIAIEE
;
A
#
# COMPACT_ATOMS: atom_id res chain seq x y z
N MET A 1 -11.30 -17.66 28.14
CA MET A 1 -11.68 -16.29 27.74
C MET A 1 -11.02 -15.99 26.40
N CYS A 2 -11.78 -15.55 25.39
CA CYS A 2 -11.25 -15.12 24.09
C CYS A 2 -11.09 -13.59 24.10
N ILE A 3 -10.01 -13.08 23.53
CA ILE A 3 -9.74 -11.65 23.40
C ILE A 3 -9.60 -11.32 21.92
N ASN A 4 -10.36 -10.33 21.46
CA ASN A 4 -10.17 -9.70 20.16
C ASN A 4 -9.29 -8.45 20.37
N THR A 5 -8.16 -8.41 19.70
CA THR A 5 -7.16 -7.35 19.88
C THR A 5 -7.42 -6.11 19.05
N GLU A 6 -8.19 -6.22 17.95
CA GLU A 6 -8.33 -5.15 16.94
C GLU A 6 -6.97 -4.57 16.52
N TRP A 7 -5.95 -5.45 16.42
CA TRP A 7 -4.55 -5.06 16.20
C TRP A 7 -4.26 -4.31 14.89
N GLY A 8 -5.24 -4.26 13.97
CA GLY A 8 -5.12 -3.46 12.75
C GLY A 8 -4.92 -1.97 13.04
N ALA A 9 -5.42 -1.48 14.17
CA ALA A 9 -5.26 -0.10 14.65
C ALA A 9 -3.90 0.18 15.31
N PHE A 10 -2.99 -0.81 15.41
CA PHE A 10 -1.65 -0.57 15.92
C PHE A 10 -0.94 0.51 15.06
N GLY A 11 -0.33 1.49 15.71
CA GLY A 11 0.29 2.62 15.02
C GLY A 11 -0.61 3.84 14.78
N ASP A 12 -1.94 3.74 14.95
CA ASP A 12 -2.88 4.87 14.79
C ASP A 12 -2.56 6.06 15.72
N ASP A 13 -1.83 5.81 16.81
CA ASP A 13 -1.32 6.79 17.77
C ASP A 13 0.04 7.39 17.39
N GLY A 14 0.59 7.02 16.23
CA GLY A 14 1.91 7.44 15.75
C GLY A 14 3.06 6.50 16.18
N SER A 15 2.80 5.43 16.94
CA SER A 15 3.85 4.49 17.39
C SER A 15 4.60 3.80 16.24
N LEU A 16 4.01 3.75 15.04
CA LEU A 16 4.63 3.19 13.83
C LEU A 16 5.20 4.22 12.85
N ASP A 17 5.16 5.52 13.17
CA ASP A 17 5.51 6.58 12.20
C ASP A 17 6.96 6.52 11.70
N ASN A 18 7.88 6.00 12.51
CA ASN A 18 9.27 5.80 12.14
C ASN A 18 9.48 4.62 11.16
N PHE A 19 8.51 3.72 11.06
CA PHE A 19 8.55 2.55 10.18
C PHE A 19 7.73 2.76 8.91
N ARG A 20 6.72 3.64 8.95
CA ARG A 20 5.88 3.97 7.79
C ARG A 20 6.65 4.80 6.77
N THR A 21 6.74 4.25 5.56
CA THR A 21 7.36 4.93 4.42
C THR A 21 6.46 6.00 3.82
N SER A 22 7.00 6.76 2.86
CA SER A 22 6.17 7.68 2.07
C SER A 22 5.10 6.97 1.23
N TYR A 23 5.28 5.68 0.92
CA TYR A 23 4.31 4.89 0.18
C TYR A 23 3.13 4.49 1.07
N ASP A 24 3.40 4.05 2.31
CA ASP A 24 2.36 3.71 3.30
C ASP A 24 1.49 4.92 3.66
N LYS A 25 2.11 6.10 3.72
CA LYS A 25 1.39 7.37 3.94
C LYS A 25 0.49 7.74 2.76
N GLU A 26 0.90 7.43 1.54
CA GLU A 26 0.10 7.67 0.34
C GLU A 26 -1.08 6.69 0.23
N VAL A 27 -0.86 5.40 0.52
CA VAL A 27 -1.92 4.39 0.63
C VAL A 27 -2.98 4.83 1.65
N ASP A 28 -2.52 5.25 2.83
CA ASP A 28 -3.39 5.71 3.91
C ASP A 28 -4.19 6.97 3.54
N ALA A 29 -3.53 7.99 2.97
CA ALA A 29 -4.20 9.22 2.53
C ALA A 29 -5.27 8.97 1.46
N GLY A 30 -5.08 7.97 0.60
CA GLY A 30 -6.05 7.56 -0.41
C GLY A 30 -7.07 6.53 0.06
N SER A 31 -7.03 6.08 1.31
CA SER A 31 -7.90 5.03 1.85
C SER A 31 -9.30 5.55 2.26
N ILE A 32 -10.20 4.63 2.60
CA ILE A 32 -11.56 4.97 3.09
C ILE A 32 -11.51 5.60 4.49
N ASN A 33 -10.48 5.26 5.27
CA ASN A 33 -10.32 5.63 6.67
C ASN A 33 -8.91 6.20 6.95
N PRO A 34 -8.55 7.38 6.41
CA PRO A 34 -7.21 7.96 6.62
C PRO A 34 -6.85 8.12 8.11
N GLY A 35 -5.62 7.76 8.47
CA GLY A 35 -5.12 7.80 9.85
C GLY A 35 -5.66 6.71 10.78
N LYS A 36 -6.37 5.71 10.22
CA LYS A 36 -6.89 4.55 10.95
C LYS A 36 -6.42 3.24 10.35
N GLN A 37 -6.41 2.18 11.16
CA GLN A 37 -6.00 0.83 10.73
C GLN A 37 -4.61 0.83 10.08
N LEU A 38 -3.66 1.59 10.62
CA LEU A 38 -2.39 1.84 9.96
C LEU A 38 -1.55 0.56 9.81
N PHE A 39 -1.56 -0.32 10.81
CA PHE A 39 -0.88 -1.61 10.72
C PHE A 39 -1.56 -2.54 9.70
N GLU A 40 -2.89 -2.58 9.69
CA GLU A 40 -3.65 -3.36 8.69
C GLU A 40 -3.30 -2.94 7.27
N LYS A 41 -3.14 -1.63 7.02
CA LYS A 41 -2.76 -1.09 5.70
C LYS A 41 -1.40 -1.53 5.19
N MET A 42 -0.49 -1.93 6.09
CA MET A 42 0.84 -2.40 5.71
C MET A 42 0.88 -3.92 5.45
N ILE A 43 -0.16 -4.67 5.81
CA ILE A 43 -0.11 -6.15 5.82
C ILE A 43 -1.26 -6.80 5.07
N SER A 44 -2.46 -6.22 5.10
CA SER A 44 -3.64 -6.90 4.56
C SER A 44 -3.64 -6.87 3.03
N GLY A 45 -4.16 -7.95 2.43
CA GLY A 45 -4.23 -8.09 0.97
C GLY A 45 -5.00 -6.96 0.28
N PHE A 46 -5.96 -6.34 0.99
CA PHE A 46 -6.73 -5.21 0.44
C PHE A 46 -5.86 -3.99 0.08
N TYR A 47 -4.73 -3.80 0.76
CA TYR A 47 -3.86 -2.63 0.55
C TYR A 47 -2.54 -2.96 -0.15
N LEU A 48 -2.08 -4.20 -0.11
CA LEU A 48 -0.79 -4.61 -0.69
C LEU A 48 -0.69 -4.36 -2.20
N GLY A 49 -1.74 -4.67 -2.97
CA GLY A 49 -1.75 -4.38 -4.41
C GLY A 49 -1.60 -2.89 -4.71
N GLU A 50 -2.26 -2.04 -3.92
CA GLU A 50 -2.17 -0.58 -4.06
C GLU A 50 -0.80 -0.05 -3.63
N LEU A 51 -0.18 -0.62 -2.60
CA LEU A 51 1.19 -0.31 -2.19
C LEU A 51 2.18 -0.59 -3.33
N VAL A 52 2.09 -1.76 -3.95
CA VAL A 52 2.92 -2.14 -5.11
C VAL A 52 2.67 -1.20 -6.28
N ARG A 53 1.41 -0.87 -6.59
CA ARG A 53 1.06 0.06 -7.66
C ARG A 53 1.70 1.44 -7.48
N ILE A 54 1.62 2.01 -6.29
CA ILE A 54 2.19 3.32 -5.98
C ILE A 54 3.73 3.28 -6.13
N ILE A 55 4.37 2.24 -5.62
CA ILE A 55 5.83 2.05 -5.76
C ILE A 55 6.21 1.98 -7.24
N LEU A 56 5.50 1.18 -8.05
CA LEU A 56 5.77 1.06 -9.48
C LEU A 56 5.61 2.40 -10.21
N VAL A 57 4.52 3.14 -9.98
CA VAL A 57 4.33 4.47 -10.59
C VAL A 57 5.50 5.39 -10.27
N LYS A 58 5.96 5.41 -9.02
CA LYS A 58 7.10 6.24 -8.61
C LYS A 58 8.40 5.80 -9.27
N ILE A 59 8.73 4.51 -9.26
CA ILE A 59 9.95 3.98 -9.88
C ILE A 59 9.98 4.23 -11.39
N ILE A 60 8.85 4.04 -12.07
CA ILE A 60 8.73 4.33 -13.50
C ILE A 60 8.96 5.82 -13.75
N ARG A 61 8.33 6.72 -12.99
CA ARG A 61 8.55 8.17 -13.15
C ARG A 61 10.00 8.62 -12.91
N HIS A 62 10.77 7.87 -12.12
CA HIS A 62 12.21 8.11 -11.95
C HIS A 62 13.05 7.56 -13.12
N GLY A 63 12.43 6.99 -14.15
CA GLY A 63 13.10 6.45 -15.34
C GLY A 63 13.76 5.10 -15.13
N ILE A 64 13.57 4.45 -13.97
CA ILE A 64 14.20 3.17 -13.64
C ILE A 64 13.54 2.02 -14.40
N LEU A 65 12.22 2.09 -14.60
CA LEU A 65 11.43 1.11 -15.34
C LEU A 65 10.72 1.75 -16.53
N PHE A 66 10.50 0.95 -17.57
CA PHE A 66 9.70 1.28 -18.76
C PHE A 66 10.04 2.64 -19.39
N ASN A 67 11.32 3.03 -19.37
CA ASN A 67 11.84 4.29 -19.93
C ASN A 67 11.06 5.54 -19.47
N GLY A 68 10.59 5.58 -18.21
CA GLY A 68 9.85 6.74 -17.73
C GLY A 68 8.35 6.74 -18.06
N THR A 69 7.88 5.79 -18.87
CA THR A 69 6.53 5.84 -19.44
C THR A 69 5.55 5.05 -18.59
N VAL A 70 4.69 5.76 -17.87
CA VAL A 70 3.61 5.16 -17.07
C VAL A 70 2.38 4.92 -17.95
N SER A 71 1.83 3.71 -17.93
CA SER A 71 0.58 3.41 -18.64
C SER A 71 -0.62 4.06 -17.94
N SER A 72 -1.64 4.47 -18.71
CA SER A 72 -2.88 5.03 -18.14
C SER A 72 -3.58 4.06 -17.20
N LYS A 73 -3.51 2.74 -17.48
CA LYS A 73 -4.07 1.69 -16.61
C LYS A 73 -3.41 1.69 -15.23
N LEU A 74 -2.09 1.84 -15.16
CA LEU A 74 -1.36 1.81 -13.88
C LEU A 74 -1.64 3.04 -13.01
N LEU A 75 -2.15 4.14 -13.58
CA LEU A 75 -2.56 5.32 -12.83
C LEU A 75 -3.90 5.14 -12.11
N THR A 76 -4.69 4.12 -12.45
CA THR A 76 -5.97 3.83 -11.81
C THR A 76 -5.73 3.12 -10.48
N LYS A 77 -6.33 3.63 -9.40
CA LYS A 77 -6.33 2.98 -8.08
C LYS A 77 -6.88 1.55 -8.18
N GLY A 78 -6.22 0.59 -7.54
CA GLY A 78 -6.62 -0.82 -7.59
C GLY A 78 -6.36 -1.50 -8.94
N ALA A 79 -5.58 -0.90 -9.84
CA ALA A 79 -5.15 -1.55 -11.08
C ALA A 79 -4.19 -2.73 -10.88
N ILE A 80 -3.67 -2.90 -9.66
CA ILE A 80 -2.92 -4.07 -9.21
C ILE A 80 -3.63 -4.59 -7.98
N ASP A 81 -4.04 -5.85 -8.02
CA ASP A 81 -4.62 -6.60 -6.92
C ASP A 81 -3.55 -7.47 -6.24
N ILE A 82 -3.81 -7.95 -5.03
CA ILE A 82 -2.95 -8.92 -4.34
C ILE A 82 -2.77 -10.21 -5.14
N ILE A 83 -3.77 -10.62 -5.93
CA ILE A 83 -3.65 -11.80 -6.79
C ILE A 83 -2.57 -11.59 -7.86
N ASP A 84 -2.44 -10.38 -8.41
CA ASP A 84 -1.38 -10.05 -9.37
C ASP A 84 0.00 -10.12 -8.70
N VAL A 85 0.11 -9.63 -7.45
CA VAL A 85 1.37 -9.68 -6.68
C VAL A 85 1.77 -11.13 -6.40
N ILE A 86 0.84 -11.97 -5.95
CA ILE A 86 1.09 -13.39 -5.69
C ILE A 86 1.55 -14.10 -6.97
N ALA A 87 0.86 -13.86 -8.09
CA ALA A 87 1.19 -14.49 -9.37
C ALA A 87 2.56 -14.11 -9.93
N ILE A 88 3.16 -12.98 -9.48
CA ILE A 88 4.51 -12.56 -9.89
C ILE A 88 5.61 -13.20 -9.03
N GLU A 89 5.28 -13.64 -7.81
CA GLU A 89 6.24 -14.26 -6.89
C GLU A 89 6.46 -15.77 -7.15
N GLU A 90 5.54 -16.42 -7.88
CA GLU A 90 5.64 -17.83 -8.31
C GLU A 90 6.46 -18.01 -9.61
#